data_AF-A0A425Y7Q7-F1
#
_entry.id   AF-A0A425Y7Q7-F1
#
_cell.length_a   1.000
_cell.length_b   1.000
_cell.length_c   1.000
_cell.angle_alpha   90.00
_cell.angle_beta   90.00
_cell.angle_gamma   90.00
#
_symmetry.space_group_name_H-M   'P 1'
#
loop_
_entity.id
_entity.type
_entity.pdbx_description
1 polymer ?
#
loop_
_entity_poly.entity_id
_entity_poly.type
_entity_poly.pdbx_seq_one_letter_code
_entity_poly.pdbx_strand_id
1 'polypeptide(L)'
;MAESNFTIAGNIVDVVSRKIFKGELEIRDGLIHSINELEDAPDCYILPGLVDSHVHIESSLLIPSRFADLVVRKGTLGIVTDPHEIANVLGEIGIDFMINDAAKTPLEIRFGVPSCVPATPFETSGFKLGPNKVESLLKREEVVCLAEVMDYPGVIRGDLDVMKKIVATKRLGKKIDGHAPGVNGEDLRKYVAAGVSADHECSTLEEALNKIHLGMMIQIREGSAAKDFEALYSLIETHSDRVMLCTDDTHPDDLFEKGHMDNLIRMGLGKGCDIINLLRAGSYNAIKHYGLDLGLLQVRDSADFIVIDSFDSFQVKSSYMKGECIYKEGEVFFDSHNEILLNNFYRKEIELEDIQLEARDCDVHVMTVNYGDLLTGWINGRPKTENGKFVSDTEQDLLKIVVMSRYSNDKPVVGFAKGFAFKKGAISGSIAHDSHNIIAVGTNDADLLKALNKLIVMKGGMVACEHDECQSVQLDVAGLMSNKRGEDLLENYKDLSDFTKSFGSDFHSPFMTLAFMSLLVIPKLKLSDKGLFDVEQFKLIDLYCE
;
A
#
# COMPACT_ATOMS: atom_id res chain seq x y z
N MET A 1 -26.47 5.73 -19.12
CA MET A 1 -25.43 6.68 -19.51
C MET A 1 -26.12 7.73 -20.36
N ALA A 2 -26.02 9.00 -19.96
CA ALA A 2 -26.51 10.08 -20.80
C ALA A 2 -25.56 10.18 -22.02
N GLU A 3 -26.09 10.41 -23.22
CA GLU A 3 -25.24 10.68 -24.39
C GLU A 3 -24.48 11.99 -24.14
N SER A 4 -23.20 11.89 -23.76
CA SER A 4 -22.34 13.05 -23.56
C SER A 4 -21.70 13.47 -24.88
N ASN A 5 -22.33 14.44 -25.53
CA ASN A 5 -21.83 15.07 -26.74
C ASN A 5 -21.31 16.46 -26.41
N PHE A 6 -19.99 16.66 -26.46
CA PHE A 6 -19.37 17.96 -26.19
C PHE A 6 -18.02 18.07 -26.89
N THR A 7 -17.48 19.29 -26.96
CA THR A 7 -16.10 19.54 -27.37
C THR A 7 -15.30 20.16 -26.23
N ILE A 8 -13.99 19.90 -26.24
CA ILE A 8 -13.04 20.51 -25.31
C ILE A 8 -11.74 20.84 -26.02
N ALA A 9 -11.24 22.06 -25.82
CA ALA A 9 -10.02 22.55 -26.47
C ALA A 9 -8.94 22.91 -25.45
N GLY A 10 -7.69 22.72 -25.83
CA GLY A 10 -6.51 23.01 -25.02
C GLY A 10 -5.23 22.53 -25.71
N ASN A 11 -4.12 22.49 -24.97
CA ASN A 11 -2.88 21.85 -25.42
C ASN A 11 -2.99 20.34 -25.18
N ILE A 12 -3.23 19.56 -26.24
CA ILE A 12 -3.36 18.11 -26.19
C ILE A 12 -1.95 17.50 -26.10
N VAL A 13 -1.72 16.67 -25.07
CA VAL A 13 -0.47 15.95 -24.88
C VAL A 13 -0.63 14.51 -25.37
N ASP A 14 -0.25 14.28 -26.62
CA ASP A 14 -0.30 12.97 -27.25
C ASP A 14 0.96 12.16 -26.91
N VAL A 15 0.82 11.29 -25.91
CA VAL A 15 1.88 10.39 -25.43
C VAL A 15 2.20 9.24 -26.39
N VAL A 16 1.32 8.98 -27.36
CA VAL A 16 1.49 7.92 -28.37
C VAL A 16 2.38 8.42 -29.50
N SER A 17 2.05 9.58 -30.08
CA SER A 17 2.87 10.20 -31.12
C SER A 17 3.98 11.11 -30.58
N ARG A 18 4.05 11.27 -29.25
CA ARG A 18 5.05 12.07 -28.52
C ARG A 18 5.08 13.53 -28.99
N LYS A 19 3.92 14.18 -29.03
CA LYS A 19 3.79 15.61 -29.39
C LYS A 19 2.81 16.35 -28.47
N ILE A 20 3.01 17.66 -28.36
CA ILE A 20 2.07 18.58 -27.71
C ILE A 20 1.62 19.59 -28.76
N PHE A 21 0.31 19.76 -28.91
CA PHE A 21 -0.25 20.67 -29.91
C PHE A 21 -1.56 21.27 -29.42
N LYS A 22 -1.90 22.46 -29.93
CA LYS A 22 -3.20 23.07 -29.70
C LYS A 22 -4.26 22.32 -30.48
N GLY A 23 -5.32 21.89 -29.83
CA GLY A 23 -6.38 21.16 -30.51
C GLY A 23 -7.69 21.14 -29.75
N GLU A 24 -8.70 20.55 -30.40
CA GLU A 24 -10.02 20.28 -29.86
C GLU A 24 -10.34 18.79 -29.99
N LEU A 25 -10.82 18.20 -28.90
CA LEU A 25 -11.43 16.88 -28.87
C LEU A 25 -12.94 17.02 -29.03
N GLU A 26 -13.52 16.26 -29.94
CA GLU A 26 -14.96 16.06 -30.03
C GLU A 26 -15.33 14.72 -29.40
N ILE A 27 -16.12 14.74 -28.33
CA ILE A 27 -16.57 13.55 -27.62
C ILE A 27 -17.99 13.24 -28.07
N ARG A 28 -18.23 11.97 -28.44
CA ARG A 28 -19.56 11.44 -28.71
C ARG A 28 -19.70 10.04 -28.14
N ASP A 29 -20.80 9.80 -27.44
CA ASP A 29 -21.14 8.49 -26.86
C ASP A 29 -19.99 7.89 -26.02
N GLY A 30 -19.31 8.74 -25.25
CA GLY A 30 -18.19 8.35 -24.40
C GLY A 30 -16.86 8.10 -25.10
N LEU A 31 -16.79 8.31 -26.42
CA LEU A 31 -15.59 8.10 -27.23
C LEU A 31 -15.07 9.41 -27.84
N ILE A 32 -13.77 9.47 -28.13
CA ILE A 32 -13.18 10.55 -28.91
C ILE A 32 -13.55 10.34 -30.39
N HIS A 33 -14.46 11.16 -30.90
CA HIS A 33 -14.95 11.09 -32.28
C HIS A 33 -13.97 11.72 -33.28
N SER A 34 -13.43 12.89 -32.95
CA SER A 34 -12.47 13.61 -33.78
C SER A 34 -11.47 14.39 -32.93
N ILE A 35 -10.29 14.63 -33.50
CA ILE A 35 -9.23 15.46 -32.91
C ILE A 35 -8.81 16.45 -33.99
N ASN A 36 -9.03 17.73 -33.75
CA ASN A 36 -8.75 18.79 -34.71
C ASN A 36 -7.62 19.67 -34.18
N GLU A 37 -6.53 19.82 -34.95
CA GLU A 37 -5.49 20.79 -34.61
C GLU A 37 -6.01 22.22 -34.82
N LEU A 38 -5.69 23.13 -33.90
CA LEU A 38 -6.14 24.51 -33.90
C LEU A 38 -4.96 25.47 -33.98
N GLU A 39 -5.17 26.66 -34.54
CA GLU A 39 -4.18 27.75 -34.48
C GLU A 39 -4.09 28.35 -33.07
N ASP A 40 -5.23 28.40 -32.36
CA ASP A 40 -5.32 28.88 -31.00
C ASP A 40 -6.26 28.02 -30.14
N ALA A 41 -5.94 27.91 -28.84
CA ALA A 41 -6.67 27.10 -27.87
C ALA A 41 -6.53 27.73 -26.47
N PRO A 42 -7.44 27.43 -25.53
CA PRO A 42 -7.30 27.83 -24.14
C PRO A 42 -5.96 27.41 -23.54
N ASP A 43 -5.42 28.23 -22.63
CA ASP A 43 -4.16 27.96 -21.93
C ASP A 43 -4.37 26.96 -20.79
N CYS A 44 -4.57 25.70 -21.18
CA CYS A 44 -4.66 24.53 -20.32
C CYS A 44 -4.08 23.32 -21.08
N TYR A 45 -3.87 22.21 -20.38
CA TYR A 45 -3.36 20.97 -20.99
C TYR A 45 -4.35 19.84 -20.80
N ILE A 46 -4.56 19.07 -21.87
CA ILE A 46 -5.40 17.86 -21.88
C ILE A 46 -4.46 16.67 -21.95
N LEU A 47 -4.47 15.84 -20.90
CA LEU A 47 -3.56 14.71 -20.73
C LEU A 47 -4.37 13.41 -20.63
N PRO A 48 -3.79 12.25 -21.00
CA PRO A 48 -4.34 10.96 -20.57
C PRO A 48 -4.45 10.90 -19.05
N GLY A 49 -5.40 10.13 -18.54
CA GLY A 49 -5.51 9.87 -17.11
C GLY A 49 -4.24 9.26 -16.53
N LEU A 50 -3.88 9.63 -15.31
CA LEU A 50 -2.75 9.00 -14.62
C LEU A 50 -3.16 7.61 -14.13
N VAL A 51 -2.19 6.70 -14.07
CA VAL A 51 -2.37 5.31 -13.66
C VAL A 51 -1.36 4.95 -12.59
N ASP A 52 -1.86 4.48 -11.45
CA ASP A 52 -1.05 3.81 -10.46
C ASP A 52 -0.90 2.33 -10.83
N SER A 53 0.33 1.90 -11.10
CA SER A 53 0.60 0.54 -11.55
C SER A 53 0.69 -0.50 -10.44
N HIS A 54 0.72 -0.11 -9.16
CA HIS A 54 0.73 -1.00 -8.00
C HIS A 54 0.39 -0.22 -6.72
N VAL A 55 -0.72 -0.54 -6.08
CA VAL A 55 -1.17 0.14 -4.85
C VAL A 55 -1.93 -0.80 -3.92
N HIS A 56 -1.80 -0.56 -2.61
CA HIS A 56 -2.64 -1.15 -1.59
C HIS A 56 -3.66 -0.09 -1.13
N ILE A 57 -4.91 -0.19 -1.61
CA ILE A 57 -5.96 0.76 -1.24
C ILE A 57 -6.14 0.76 0.29
N GLU A 58 -6.00 -0.40 0.92
CA GLU A 58 -6.07 -0.59 2.36
C GLU A 58 -5.12 0.32 3.15
N SER A 59 -3.93 0.61 2.61
CA SER A 59 -2.91 1.46 3.23
C SER A 59 -3.32 2.94 3.29
N SER A 60 -4.28 3.37 2.46
CA SER A 60 -4.94 4.67 2.58
C SER A 60 -5.95 4.75 3.74
N LEU A 61 -6.23 3.61 4.38
CA LEU A 61 -7.25 3.41 5.41
C LEU A 61 -8.68 3.67 4.91
N LEU A 62 -8.90 3.68 3.60
CA LEU A 62 -10.20 3.93 2.97
C LEU A 62 -10.64 2.73 2.14
N ILE A 63 -11.95 2.51 2.07
CA ILE A 63 -12.54 1.59 1.09
C ILE A 63 -12.35 2.11 -0.35
N PRO A 64 -12.38 1.24 -1.37
CA PRO A 64 -12.17 1.63 -2.77
C PRO A 64 -13.00 2.83 -3.24
N SER A 65 -14.27 2.91 -2.85
CA SER A 65 -15.13 4.01 -3.28
C SER A 65 -14.67 5.37 -2.75
N ARG A 66 -14.19 5.39 -1.50
CA ARG A 66 -13.67 6.59 -0.82
C ARG A 66 -12.26 6.93 -1.27
N PHE A 67 -11.45 5.93 -1.60
CA PHE A 67 -10.16 6.16 -2.22
C PHE A 67 -10.30 6.80 -3.61
N ALA A 68 -11.21 6.28 -4.44
CA ALA A 68 -11.48 6.82 -5.77
C ALA A 68 -11.88 8.29 -5.73
N ASP A 69 -12.75 8.66 -4.79
CA ASP A 69 -13.17 10.05 -4.53
C ASP A 69 -11.99 11.01 -4.34
N LEU A 70 -10.89 10.58 -3.71
CA LEU A 70 -9.71 11.40 -3.50
C LEU A 70 -8.80 11.45 -4.72
N VAL A 71 -8.48 10.30 -5.30
CA VAL A 71 -7.43 10.21 -6.34
C VAL A 71 -7.86 10.76 -7.69
N VAL A 72 -9.16 10.78 -8.00
CA VAL A 72 -9.70 11.41 -9.23
C VAL A 72 -9.51 12.93 -9.22
N ARG A 73 -9.54 13.56 -8.04
CA ARG A 73 -9.25 15.00 -7.85
C ARG A 73 -7.78 15.31 -8.12
N LYS A 74 -6.94 14.29 -8.06
CA LYS A 74 -5.51 14.28 -8.37
C LYS A 74 -5.20 13.75 -9.77
N GLY A 75 -6.24 13.52 -10.59
CA GLY A 75 -6.09 13.12 -11.98
C GLY A 75 -5.71 11.65 -12.20
N THR A 76 -5.75 10.82 -11.16
CA THR A 76 -5.63 9.37 -11.30
C THR A 76 -6.95 8.81 -11.80
N LEU A 77 -6.91 8.11 -12.92
CA LEU A 77 -8.07 7.51 -13.59
C LEU A 77 -8.04 5.98 -13.65
N GLY A 78 -6.87 5.37 -13.38
CA GLY A 78 -6.74 3.93 -13.26
C GLY A 78 -5.79 3.51 -12.15
N ILE A 79 -6.05 2.35 -11.57
CA ILE A 79 -5.16 1.72 -10.60
C ILE A 79 -5.12 0.20 -10.81
N VAL A 80 -3.97 -0.40 -10.53
CA VAL A 80 -3.83 -1.85 -10.32
C VAL A 80 -3.53 -2.08 -8.85
N THR A 81 -4.48 -2.69 -8.14
CA THR A 81 -4.40 -2.86 -6.69
C THR A 81 -4.24 -4.32 -6.28
N ASP A 82 -3.37 -4.58 -5.29
CA ASP A 82 -3.26 -5.87 -4.63
C ASP A 82 -4.00 -5.85 -3.28
N PRO A 83 -5.16 -6.52 -3.17
CA PRO A 83 -5.97 -6.54 -1.95
C PRO A 83 -5.45 -7.59 -0.96
N HIS A 84 -4.13 -7.75 -0.81
CA HIS A 84 -3.55 -8.82 0.01
C HIS A 84 -3.85 -8.62 1.51
N GLU A 85 -4.07 -7.38 1.93
CA GLU A 85 -4.31 -7.02 3.32
C GLU A 85 -5.69 -7.55 3.75
N ILE A 86 -6.74 -7.15 3.04
CA ILE A 86 -8.09 -7.64 3.33
C ILE A 86 -8.22 -9.15 3.04
N ALA A 87 -7.43 -9.70 2.11
CA ALA A 87 -7.42 -11.14 1.85
C ALA A 87 -6.83 -11.95 3.02
N ASN A 88 -5.83 -11.43 3.73
CA ASN A 88 -5.34 -12.05 4.97
C ASN A 88 -6.42 -12.07 6.06
N VAL A 89 -7.25 -11.02 6.14
CA VAL A 89 -8.30 -10.94 7.17
C VAL A 89 -9.58 -11.70 6.81
N LEU A 90 -10.06 -11.58 5.56
CA LEU A 90 -11.39 -12.02 5.09
C LEU A 90 -11.35 -12.99 3.90
N GLY A 91 -10.17 -13.30 3.36
CA GLY A 91 -10.01 -14.22 2.23
C GLY A 91 -10.74 -13.74 0.97
N GLU A 92 -11.35 -14.68 0.25
CA GLU A 92 -12.07 -14.41 -1.00
C GLU A 92 -13.23 -13.41 -0.81
N ILE A 93 -13.88 -13.41 0.36
CA ILE A 93 -14.98 -12.47 0.69
C ILE A 93 -14.44 -11.04 0.81
N GLY A 94 -13.22 -10.86 1.31
CA GLY A 94 -12.55 -9.56 1.36
C GLY A 94 -12.27 -9.01 -0.04
N ILE A 95 -11.75 -9.87 -0.91
CA ILE A 95 -11.51 -9.52 -2.33
C ILE A 95 -12.83 -9.18 -3.03
N ASP A 96 -13.89 -9.96 -2.79
CA ASP A 96 -15.23 -9.69 -3.31
C ASP A 96 -15.76 -8.34 -2.84
N PHE A 97 -15.55 -7.99 -1.57
CA PHE A 97 -15.93 -6.69 -1.04
C PHE A 97 -15.24 -5.55 -1.80
N MET A 98 -13.92 -5.64 -2.00
CA MET A 98 -13.15 -4.62 -2.71
C MET A 98 -13.62 -4.45 -4.16
N ILE A 99 -13.81 -5.56 -4.89
CA ILE A 99 -14.28 -5.55 -6.28
C ILE A 99 -15.68 -4.92 -6.37
N ASN A 100 -16.61 -5.36 -5.51
CA ASN A 100 -17.98 -4.87 -5.52
C ASN A 100 -18.09 -3.40 -5.12
N ASP A 101 -17.20 -2.93 -4.24
CA ASP A 101 -17.16 -1.52 -3.85
C ASP A 101 -16.56 -0.63 -4.95
N ALA A 102 -15.46 -1.08 -5.55
CA ALA A 102 -14.81 -0.43 -6.68
C ALA A 102 -15.77 -0.21 -7.86
N ALA A 103 -16.60 -1.21 -8.17
CA ALA A 103 -17.56 -1.19 -9.26
C ALA A 103 -18.66 -0.10 -9.14
N LYS A 104 -18.78 0.55 -7.97
CA LYS A 104 -19.70 1.68 -7.77
C LYS A 104 -19.12 3.02 -8.27
N THR A 105 -17.83 3.06 -8.54
CA THR A 105 -17.13 4.27 -8.97
C THR A 105 -16.77 4.22 -10.44
N PRO A 106 -16.58 5.37 -11.10
CA PRO A 106 -16.15 5.42 -12.49
C PRO A 106 -14.64 5.17 -12.67
N LEU A 107 -13.86 5.06 -11.58
CA LEU A 107 -12.42 4.82 -11.64
C LEU A 107 -12.11 3.42 -12.20
N GLU A 108 -11.14 3.30 -13.10
CA GLU A 108 -10.71 2.00 -13.63
C GLU A 108 -9.84 1.28 -12.58
N ILE A 109 -10.50 0.56 -11.67
CA ILE A 109 -9.83 -0.23 -10.63
C ILE A 109 -9.71 -1.68 -11.09
N ARG A 110 -8.48 -2.15 -11.32
CA ARG A 110 -8.18 -3.55 -11.62
C ARG A 110 -7.42 -4.19 -10.48
N PHE A 111 -7.63 -5.49 -10.31
CA PHE A 111 -7.14 -6.23 -9.17
C PHE A 111 -6.02 -7.20 -9.56
N GLY A 112 -5.02 -7.31 -8.69
CA GLY A 112 -4.18 -8.47 -8.59
C GLY A 112 -4.82 -9.53 -7.69
N VAL A 113 -4.48 -10.80 -7.90
CA VAL A 113 -4.80 -11.85 -6.92
C VAL A 113 -3.65 -11.95 -5.93
N PRO A 114 -3.89 -11.79 -4.61
CA PRO A 114 -2.86 -11.91 -3.59
C PRO A 114 -2.10 -13.22 -3.70
N SER A 115 -0.77 -13.14 -3.83
CA SER A 115 0.06 -14.30 -4.10
C SER A 115 0.41 -15.07 -2.81
N CYS A 116 0.50 -14.39 -1.67
CA CYS A 116 1.04 -14.90 -0.40
C CYS A 116 0.10 -14.62 0.79
N VAL A 117 -1.00 -15.38 0.85
CA VAL A 117 -1.94 -15.33 1.98
C VAL A 117 -1.97 -16.69 2.70
N PRO A 118 -1.40 -16.82 3.92
CA PRO A 118 -0.50 -15.86 4.57
C PRO A 118 0.89 -15.80 3.91
N ALA A 119 1.67 -14.78 4.27
CA ALA A 119 3.07 -14.64 3.88
C ALA A 119 3.93 -15.79 4.43
N THR A 120 3.71 -16.17 5.69
CA THR A 120 4.47 -17.27 6.34
C THR A 120 3.57 -18.21 7.15
N PRO A 121 4.02 -19.44 7.48
CA PRO A 121 3.32 -20.32 8.41
C PRO A 121 3.56 -19.98 9.90
N PHE A 122 4.42 -19.01 10.20
CA PHE A 122 4.90 -18.67 11.56
C PHE A 122 4.04 -17.63 12.29
N GLU A 123 2.88 -17.35 11.74
CA GLU A 123 1.89 -16.39 12.25
C GLU A 123 0.48 -16.97 12.01
N THR A 124 -0.52 -16.42 12.68
CA THR A 124 -1.93 -16.76 12.45
C THR A 124 -2.58 -15.68 11.59
N SER A 125 -2.96 -16.05 10.37
CA SER A 125 -3.79 -15.22 9.47
C SER A 125 -5.23 -15.72 9.46
N GLY A 126 -6.17 -14.85 9.10
CA GLY A 126 -7.60 -15.18 9.05
C GLY A 126 -7.92 -16.21 7.97
N PHE A 127 -7.17 -16.20 6.86
CA PHE A 127 -7.40 -17.06 5.71
C PHE A 127 -6.12 -17.59 5.06
N LYS A 128 -6.30 -18.54 4.15
CA LYS A 128 -5.25 -19.07 3.29
C LYS A 128 -5.73 -19.18 1.84
N LEU A 129 -4.98 -18.59 0.91
CA LEU A 129 -5.22 -18.67 -0.53
C LEU A 129 -4.28 -19.69 -1.19
N GLY A 130 -4.81 -20.91 -1.33
CA GLY A 130 -4.16 -21.99 -2.08
C GLY A 130 -4.32 -21.84 -3.60
N PRO A 131 -3.56 -22.63 -4.40
CA PRO A 131 -3.52 -22.48 -5.86
C PRO A 131 -4.89 -22.53 -6.57
N ASN A 132 -5.80 -23.40 -6.12
CA ASN A 132 -7.12 -23.53 -6.74
C ASN A 132 -7.98 -22.27 -6.59
N LYS A 133 -7.88 -21.59 -5.45
CA LYS A 133 -8.62 -20.35 -5.17
C LYS A 133 -8.03 -19.20 -5.96
N VAL A 134 -6.70 -19.11 -5.99
CA VAL A 134 -5.99 -18.16 -6.85
C VAL A 134 -6.40 -18.33 -8.31
N GLU A 135 -6.42 -19.56 -8.84
CA GLU A 135 -6.89 -19.81 -10.20
C GLU A 135 -8.35 -19.39 -10.42
N SER A 136 -9.23 -19.59 -9.44
CA SER A 136 -10.62 -19.18 -9.52
C SER A 136 -10.76 -17.65 -9.60
N LEU A 137 -10.02 -16.92 -8.77
CA LEU A 137 -10.01 -15.45 -8.76
C LEU A 137 -9.41 -14.88 -10.04
N LEU A 138 -8.35 -15.49 -10.59
CA LEU A 138 -7.72 -15.06 -11.85
C LEU A 138 -8.64 -15.11 -13.08
N LYS A 139 -9.77 -15.84 -12.99
CA LYS A 139 -10.77 -15.92 -14.07
C LYS A 139 -11.72 -14.73 -14.11
N ARG A 140 -11.70 -13.87 -13.08
CA ARG A 140 -12.53 -12.68 -13.02
C ARG A 140 -12.07 -11.63 -14.02
N GLU A 141 -13.00 -10.82 -14.50
CA GLU A 141 -12.73 -9.81 -15.53
C GLU A 141 -11.96 -8.62 -14.94
N GLU A 142 -12.26 -8.29 -13.70
CA GLU A 142 -11.66 -7.21 -12.91
C GLU A 142 -10.19 -7.51 -12.54
N VAL A 143 -9.78 -8.77 -12.63
CA VAL A 143 -8.44 -9.21 -12.24
C VAL A 143 -7.49 -9.23 -13.44
N VAL A 144 -6.34 -8.57 -13.34
CA VAL A 144 -5.36 -8.43 -14.46
C VAL A 144 -4.04 -9.14 -14.22
N CYS A 145 -3.69 -9.42 -12.97
CA CYS A 145 -2.44 -10.08 -12.61
C CYS A 145 -2.58 -11.07 -11.44
N LEU A 146 -1.57 -11.94 -11.29
CA LEU A 146 -1.17 -12.43 -9.97
C LEU A 146 -0.36 -11.30 -9.35
N ALA A 147 -0.81 -10.83 -8.18
CA ALA A 147 -0.16 -9.73 -7.49
C ALA A 147 1.24 -10.13 -6.98
N GLU A 148 1.92 -9.18 -6.35
CA GLU A 148 3.33 -9.23 -6.01
C GLU A 148 3.77 -10.59 -5.45
N VAL A 149 4.66 -11.28 -6.16
CA VAL A 149 5.14 -12.62 -5.75
C VAL A 149 6.30 -12.47 -4.77
N MET A 150 5.96 -12.16 -3.52
CA MET A 150 6.91 -11.97 -2.40
C MET A 150 7.62 -13.26 -1.95
N ASP A 151 7.02 -14.44 -2.16
CA ASP A 151 7.73 -15.72 -2.00
C ASP A 151 8.67 -16.01 -3.19
N TYR A 152 9.53 -15.04 -3.51
CA TYR A 152 10.61 -15.20 -4.48
C TYR A 152 11.54 -16.37 -4.14
N PRO A 153 11.83 -16.73 -2.86
CA PRO A 153 12.60 -17.91 -2.55
C PRO A 153 11.88 -19.20 -2.97
N GLY A 154 10.56 -19.26 -2.80
CA GLY A 154 9.70 -20.32 -3.31
C GLY A 154 9.78 -20.45 -4.83
N VAL A 155 9.73 -19.35 -5.57
CA VAL A 155 9.92 -19.34 -7.03
C VAL A 155 11.29 -19.91 -7.43
N ILE A 156 12.37 -19.39 -6.82
CA ILE A 156 13.76 -19.79 -7.12
C ILE A 156 13.99 -21.29 -6.86
N ARG A 157 13.39 -21.83 -5.78
CA ARG A 157 13.48 -23.24 -5.41
C ARG A 157 12.48 -24.14 -6.14
N GLY A 158 11.54 -23.57 -6.87
CA GLY A 158 10.48 -24.31 -7.55
C GLY A 158 9.45 -24.92 -6.60
N ASP A 159 9.06 -24.19 -5.55
CA ASP A 159 8.00 -24.60 -4.64
C ASP A 159 6.71 -24.93 -5.42
N LEU A 160 6.13 -26.08 -5.10
CA LEU A 160 5.04 -26.63 -5.90
C LEU A 160 3.79 -25.75 -5.89
N ASP A 161 3.44 -25.14 -4.76
CA ASP A 161 2.22 -24.36 -4.64
C ASP A 161 2.40 -22.96 -5.24
N VAL A 162 3.56 -22.33 -5.06
CA VAL A 162 3.92 -21.07 -5.74
C VAL A 162 3.91 -21.26 -7.25
N MET A 163 4.57 -22.31 -7.75
CA MET A 163 4.65 -22.57 -9.19
C MET A 163 3.29 -22.92 -9.81
N LYS A 164 2.39 -23.59 -9.08
CA LYS A 164 1.00 -23.82 -9.55
C LYS A 164 0.25 -22.50 -9.77
N LYS A 165 0.40 -21.52 -8.87
CA LYS A 165 -0.20 -20.19 -9.01
C LYS A 165 0.33 -19.52 -10.28
N ILE A 166 1.65 -19.46 -10.45
CA ILE A 166 2.33 -18.89 -11.63
C ILE A 166 1.87 -19.56 -12.95
N VAL A 167 1.83 -20.90 -12.97
CA VAL A 167 1.39 -21.64 -14.16
C VAL A 167 -0.08 -21.36 -14.50
N ALA A 168 -0.96 -21.29 -13.50
CA ALA A 168 -2.36 -20.93 -13.70
C ALA A 168 -2.51 -19.52 -14.29
N THR A 169 -1.76 -18.55 -13.77
CA THR A 169 -1.72 -17.16 -14.28
C THR A 169 -1.30 -17.10 -15.74
N LYS A 170 -0.20 -17.77 -16.10
CA LYS A 170 0.29 -17.82 -17.48
C LYS A 170 -0.71 -18.48 -18.43
N ARG A 171 -1.38 -19.55 -18.00
CA ARG A 171 -2.41 -20.22 -18.79
C ARG A 171 -3.61 -19.31 -19.09
N LEU A 172 -3.93 -18.40 -18.19
CA LEU A 172 -5.01 -17.41 -18.34
C LEU A 172 -4.55 -16.14 -19.07
N GLY A 173 -3.28 -16.04 -19.45
CA GLY A 173 -2.72 -14.88 -20.16
C GLY A 173 -2.62 -13.61 -19.31
N LYS A 174 -2.70 -13.73 -17.98
CA LYS A 174 -2.62 -12.62 -17.02
C LYS A 174 -1.16 -12.29 -16.70
N LYS A 175 -0.91 -11.09 -16.17
CA LYS A 175 0.44 -10.66 -15.74
C LYS A 175 0.82 -11.26 -14.39
N ILE A 176 2.10 -11.22 -14.07
CA ILE A 176 2.63 -11.65 -12.77
C ILE A 176 3.53 -10.52 -12.29
N ASP A 177 3.13 -9.90 -11.19
CA ASP A 177 3.89 -8.82 -10.57
C ASP A 177 4.85 -9.39 -9.53
N GLY A 178 5.97 -8.70 -9.37
CA GLY A 178 7.10 -9.17 -8.58
C GLY A 178 7.31 -8.36 -7.32
N HIS A 179 7.90 -9.03 -6.35
CA HIS A 179 8.44 -8.46 -5.13
C HIS A 179 9.76 -9.20 -4.85
N ALA A 180 10.86 -8.66 -5.39
CA ALA A 180 12.16 -9.32 -5.37
C ALA A 180 13.29 -8.35 -4.95
N PRO A 181 13.30 -7.87 -3.69
CA PRO A 181 14.35 -6.98 -3.20
C PRO A 181 15.69 -7.70 -3.15
N GLY A 182 16.76 -7.08 -3.66
CA GLY A 182 18.13 -7.62 -3.63
C GLY A 182 18.39 -8.86 -4.50
N VAL A 183 17.38 -9.42 -5.17
CA VAL A 183 17.54 -10.62 -6.00
C VAL A 183 18.32 -10.30 -7.27
N ASN A 184 19.44 -11.00 -7.48
CA ASN A 184 20.36 -10.75 -8.59
C ASN A 184 20.89 -12.07 -9.22
N GLY A 185 21.69 -11.93 -10.28
CA GLY A 185 22.43 -13.06 -10.87
C GLY A 185 21.53 -14.19 -11.38
N GLU A 186 21.87 -15.42 -10.98
CA GLU A 186 21.15 -16.63 -11.42
C GLU A 186 19.75 -16.73 -10.82
N ASP A 187 19.57 -16.26 -9.59
CA ASP A 187 18.29 -16.33 -8.91
C ASP A 187 17.29 -15.34 -9.53
N LEU A 188 17.76 -14.15 -9.92
CA LEU A 188 16.94 -13.23 -10.72
C LEU A 188 16.54 -13.85 -12.06
N ARG A 189 17.47 -14.52 -12.76
CA ARG A 189 17.15 -15.21 -14.03
C ARG A 189 16.08 -16.27 -13.85
N LYS A 190 16.11 -17.06 -12.77
CA LYS A 190 15.05 -18.04 -12.47
C LYS A 190 13.71 -17.36 -12.19
N TYR A 191 13.71 -16.29 -11.40
CA TYR A 191 12.51 -15.53 -11.06
C TYR A 191 11.82 -14.97 -12.31
N VAL A 192 12.58 -14.30 -13.18
CA VAL A 192 12.05 -13.79 -14.46
C VAL A 192 11.63 -14.93 -15.40
N ALA A 193 12.41 -16.01 -15.48
CA ALA A 193 12.08 -17.17 -16.32
C ALA A 193 10.77 -17.87 -15.89
N ALA A 194 10.40 -17.79 -14.61
CA ALA A 194 9.10 -18.28 -14.13
C ALA A 194 7.94 -17.52 -14.80
N GLY A 195 8.14 -16.25 -15.14
CA GLY A 195 7.19 -15.41 -15.88
C GLY A 195 6.84 -14.10 -15.19
N VAL A 196 7.54 -13.74 -14.11
CA VAL A 196 7.35 -12.46 -13.41
C VAL A 196 7.77 -11.31 -14.33
N SER A 197 6.90 -10.33 -14.51
CA SER A 197 6.98 -9.34 -15.59
C SER A 197 7.12 -7.88 -15.14
N ALA A 198 6.83 -7.58 -13.88
CA ALA A 198 7.01 -6.26 -13.27
C ALA A 198 7.58 -6.42 -11.86
N ASP A 199 8.15 -5.37 -11.28
CA ASP A 199 8.64 -5.36 -9.89
C ASP A 199 8.78 -3.91 -9.38
N HIS A 200 8.43 -3.68 -8.11
CA HIS A 200 8.50 -2.38 -7.43
C HIS A 200 9.58 -2.32 -6.34
N GLU A 201 10.34 -3.39 -6.13
CA GLU A 201 11.30 -3.57 -5.02
C GLU A 201 12.75 -3.21 -5.40
N CYS A 202 12.93 -2.27 -6.32
CA CYS A 202 14.25 -1.78 -6.69
C CYS A 202 14.64 -0.57 -5.85
N SER A 203 15.68 -0.73 -5.02
CA SER A 203 16.22 0.36 -4.20
C SER A 203 17.43 1.06 -4.84
N THR A 204 18.00 0.44 -5.88
CA THR A 204 19.16 0.97 -6.59
C THR A 204 18.98 0.92 -8.10
N LEU A 205 19.66 1.84 -8.80
CA LEU A 205 19.68 1.87 -10.26
C LEU A 205 20.26 0.57 -10.85
N GLU A 206 21.25 -0.04 -10.19
CA GLU A 206 21.86 -1.29 -10.64
C GLU A 206 20.86 -2.45 -10.62
N GLU A 207 20.11 -2.60 -9.53
CA GLU A 207 19.05 -3.61 -9.43
C GLU A 207 18.00 -3.42 -10.53
N ALA A 208 17.53 -2.19 -10.72
CA ALA A 208 16.54 -1.86 -11.73
C ALA A 208 17.05 -2.17 -13.15
N LEU A 209 18.28 -1.79 -13.48
CA LEU A 209 18.88 -2.09 -14.79
C LEU A 209 19.05 -3.59 -15.03
N ASN A 210 19.42 -4.36 -14.01
CA ASN A 210 19.51 -5.82 -14.11
C ASN A 210 18.15 -6.47 -14.42
N LYS A 211 17.08 -6.00 -13.77
CA LYS A 211 15.70 -6.46 -14.01
C LYS A 211 15.20 -6.03 -15.40
N ILE A 212 15.47 -4.79 -15.82
CA ILE A 212 15.17 -4.28 -17.18
C ILE A 212 15.88 -5.11 -18.26
N HIS A 213 17.15 -5.46 -18.05
CA HIS A 213 17.93 -6.25 -19.01
C HIS A 213 17.33 -7.65 -19.24
N LEU A 214 16.63 -8.18 -18.25
CA LEU A 214 15.90 -9.45 -18.35
C LEU A 214 14.46 -9.28 -18.86
N GLY A 215 14.04 -8.05 -19.14
CA GLY A 215 12.76 -7.73 -19.79
C GLY A 215 11.63 -7.36 -18.84
N MET A 216 11.88 -7.19 -17.54
CA MET A 216 10.88 -6.73 -16.59
C MET A 216 10.55 -5.24 -16.79
N MET A 217 9.33 -4.86 -16.42
CA MET A 217 8.98 -3.47 -16.14
C MET A 217 9.41 -3.11 -14.71
N ILE A 218 9.87 -1.89 -14.49
CA ILE A 218 10.17 -1.38 -13.14
C ILE A 218 9.05 -0.43 -12.73
N GLN A 219 8.42 -0.72 -11.61
CA GLN A 219 7.42 0.13 -10.99
C GLN A 219 8.15 1.04 -10.00
N ILE A 220 8.41 2.29 -10.41
CA ILE A 220 9.11 3.26 -9.56
C ILE A 220 8.11 3.78 -8.53
N ARG A 221 8.32 3.40 -7.26
CA ARG A 221 7.42 3.75 -6.16
C ARG A 221 7.83 5.02 -5.41
N GLU A 222 6.80 5.75 -4.97
CA GLU A 222 6.92 6.83 -4.00
C GLU A 222 5.70 6.81 -3.08
N GLY A 223 5.77 6.01 -2.02
CA GLY A 223 4.75 5.89 -0.99
C GLY A 223 5.15 6.52 0.33
N SER A 224 4.34 6.26 1.36
CA SER A 224 4.63 6.65 2.73
C SER A 224 5.68 5.74 3.37
N ALA A 225 5.63 4.43 3.08
CA ALA A 225 6.50 3.42 3.65
C ALA A 225 7.86 3.33 2.94
N ALA A 226 7.86 3.30 1.60
CA ALA A 226 9.04 3.15 0.77
C ALA A 226 9.11 4.21 -0.34
N LYS A 227 10.32 4.70 -0.62
CA LYS A 227 10.59 5.85 -1.51
C LYS A 227 11.80 5.58 -2.39
N ASP A 228 11.55 5.16 -3.63
CA ASP A 228 12.59 4.79 -4.58
C ASP A 228 12.68 5.76 -5.77
N PHE A 229 11.78 6.75 -5.84
CA PHE A 229 11.77 7.71 -6.94
C PHE A 229 13.09 8.45 -7.09
N GLU A 230 13.68 8.92 -5.99
CA GLU A 230 14.96 9.64 -6.03
C GLU A 230 16.10 8.77 -6.61
N ALA A 231 16.11 7.48 -6.30
CA ALA A 231 17.12 6.55 -6.78
C ALA A 231 16.92 6.19 -8.27
N LEU A 232 15.66 6.19 -8.74
CA LEU A 232 15.30 5.58 -10.02
C LEU A 232 14.80 6.55 -11.09
N TYR A 233 14.47 7.81 -10.79
CA TYR A 233 13.83 8.74 -11.75
C TYR A 233 14.59 8.90 -13.07
N SER A 234 15.93 8.74 -13.07
CA SER A 234 16.75 8.79 -14.28
C SER A 234 16.36 7.73 -15.34
N LEU A 235 15.69 6.65 -14.93
CA LEU A 235 15.16 5.64 -15.84
C LEU A 235 13.97 6.14 -16.66
N ILE A 236 13.27 7.18 -16.21
CA ILE A 236 12.17 7.81 -16.96
C ILE A 236 12.71 8.41 -18.26
N GLU A 237 13.91 8.99 -18.25
CA GLU A 237 14.55 9.52 -19.46
C GLU A 237 15.25 8.44 -20.28
N THR A 238 15.97 7.55 -19.62
CA THR A 238 16.85 6.58 -20.31
C THR A 238 16.12 5.32 -20.79
N HIS A 239 15.00 4.97 -20.13
CA HIS A 239 14.26 3.73 -20.33
C HIS A 239 12.74 3.96 -20.21
N SER A 240 12.23 5.08 -20.79
CA SER A 240 10.82 5.50 -20.71
C SER A 240 9.78 4.42 -21.06
N ASP A 241 10.13 3.39 -21.84
CA ASP A 241 9.23 2.29 -22.23
C ASP A 241 9.34 1.04 -21.31
N ARG A 242 10.14 1.12 -20.24
CA ARG A 242 10.41 0.03 -19.28
C ARG A 242 10.12 0.39 -17.83
N VAL A 243 9.57 1.57 -17.60
CA VAL A 243 9.21 2.04 -16.27
C VAL A 243 7.73 2.36 -16.17
N MET A 244 7.15 2.07 -15.03
CA MET A 244 5.82 2.52 -14.62
C MET A 244 5.97 3.29 -13.31
N LEU A 245 4.97 4.05 -12.92
CA LEU A 245 4.94 4.74 -11.64
C LEU A 245 3.90 4.08 -10.72
N CYS A 246 4.15 4.07 -9.41
CA CYS A 246 3.23 3.54 -8.43
C CYS A 246 3.38 4.21 -7.07
N THR A 247 2.40 4.02 -6.20
CA THR A 247 2.47 4.54 -4.81
C THR A 247 2.67 3.46 -3.76
N ASP A 248 2.40 2.18 -4.07
CA ASP A 248 2.55 1.07 -3.12
C ASP A 248 1.71 1.33 -1.86
N ASP A 249 2.34 1.48 -0.69
CA ASP A 249 1.68 1.90 0.56
C ASP A 249 1.66 3.43 0.73
N THR A 250 0.47 4.04 0.67
CA THR A 250 0.28 5.48 0.95
C THR A 250 -0.73 5.71 2.05
N HIS A 251 -0.27 6.29 3.17
CA HIS A 251 -1.12 6.70 4.28
C HIS A 251 -1.98 7.92 3.93
N PRO A 252 -3.11 8.12 4.65
CA PRO A 252 -4.04 9.19 4.33
C PRO A 252 -3.40 10.59 4.41
N ASP A 253 -2.56 10.88 5.39
CA ASP A 253 -1.89 12.18 5.52
C ASP A 253 -1.05 12.53 4.27
N ASP A 254 -0.22 11.62 3.80
CA ASP A 254 0.55 11.80 2.57
C ASP A 254 -0.34 11.93 1.33
N LEU A 255 -1.40 11.11 1.22
CA LEU A 255 -2.35 11.19 0.11
C LEU A 255 -3.01 12.58 0.02
N PHE A 256 -3.36 13.16 1.17
CA PHE A 256 -3.98 14.48 1.26
C PHE A 256 -2.98 15.62 1.05
N GLU A 257 -1.81 15.55 1.67
CA GLU A 257 -0.81 16.63 1.68
C GLU A 257 0.04 16.66 0.41
N LYS A 258 0.51 15.49 -0.02
CA LYS A 258 1.40 15.35 -1.17
C LYS A 258 0.65 15.04 -2.44
N GLY A 259 -0.50 14.36 -2.38
CA GLY A 259 -1.24 13.89 -3.54
C GLY A 259 -1.03 12.39 -3.81
N HIS A 260 -1.32 11.97 -5.03
CA HIS A 260 -1.22 10.58 -5.48
C HIS A 260 -0.24 10.50 -6.66
N MET A 261 -0.65 9.96 -7.81
CA MET A 261 0.19 9.95 -9.02
C MET A 261 0.62 11.35 -9.48
N ASP A 262 -0.19 12.40 -9.25
CA ASP A 262 0.20 13.78 -9.55
C ASP A 262 1.46 14.22 -8.82
N ASN A 263 1.71 13.68 -7.62
CA ASN A 263 2.92 13.94 -6.87
C ASN A 263 4.14 13.42 -7.59
N LEU A 264 4.11 12.17 -8.07
CA LEU A 264 5.23 11.58 -8.81
C LEU A 264 5.50 12.33 -10.12
N ILE A 265 4.45 12.81 -10.81
CA ILE A 265 4.61 13.65 -11.99
C ILE A 265 5.28 14.98 -11.64
N ARG A 266 4.81 15.68 -10.59
CA ARG A 266 5.43 16.94 -10.11
C ARG A 266 6.88 16.73 -9.67
N MET A 267 7.19 15.62 -8.99
CA MET A 267 8.55 15.28 -8.59
C MET A 267 9.45 15.08 -9.82
N GLY A 268 8.99 14.36 -10.83
CA GLY A 268 9.72 14.18 -12.08
C GLY A 268 9.97 15.48 -12.84
N LEU A 269 8.95 16.34 -12.94
CA LEU A 269 9.09 17.67 -13.55
C LEU A 269 10.09 18.53 -12.78
N GLY A 270 10.06 18.50 -11.44
CA GLY A 270 11.04 19.16 -10.58
C GLY A 270 12.48 18.66 -10.74
N LYS A 271 12.66 17.42 -11.22
CA LYS A 271 13.95 16.84 -11.60
C LYS A 271 14.34 17.10 -13.05
N GLY A 272 13.47 17.75 -13.84
CA GLY A 272 13.70 18.07 -15.24
C GLY A 272 13.43 16.92 -16.21
N CYS A 273 12.64 15.91 -15.80
CA CYS A 273 12.17 14.88 -16.72
C CYS A 273 11.21 15.48 -17.76
N ASP A 274 11.25 14.94 -18.98
CA ASP A 274 10.34 15.30 -20.05
C ASP A 274 8.91 14.83 -19.72
N ILE A 275 7.93 15.70 -19.93
CA ILE A 275 6.53 15.43 -19.60
C ILE A 275 5.96 14.24 -20.38
N ILE A 276 6.37 14.03 -21.64
CA ILE A 276 5.88 12.89 -22.42
C ILE A 276 6.45 11.59 -21.83
N ASN A 277 7.74 11.56 -21.47
CA ASN A 277 8.33 10.40 -20.80
C ASN A 277 7.66 10.11 -19.45
N LEU A 278 7.38 11.15 -18.66
CA LEU A 278 6.66 11.03 -17.39
C LEU A 278 5.25 10.46 -17.56
N LEU A 279 4.47 10.98 -18.50
CA LEU A 279 3.11 10.48 -18.77
C LEU A 279 3.13 9.10 -19.42
N ARG A 280 4.22 8.72 -20.09
CA ARG A 280 4.39 7.33 -20.53
C ARG A 280 4.55 6.39 -19.32
N ALA A 281 5.39 6.78 -18.36
CA ALA A 281 5.59 6.02 -17.13
C ALA A 281 4.34 6.00 -16.24
N GLY A 282 3.68 7.15 -16.06
CA GLY A 282 2.51 7.33 -15.20
C GLY A 282 1.16 7.12 -15.88
N SER A 283 1.12 6.58 -17.11
CA SER A 283 -0.14 6.27 -17.81
C SER A 283 0.06 5.20 -18.88
N TYR A 284 0.68 5.54 -20.02
CA TYR A 284 0.74 4.68 -21.21
C TYR A 284 1.25 3.27 -20.92
N ASN A 285 2.35 3.14 -20.19
CA ASN A 285 3.01 1.86 -19.97
C ASN A 285 2.14 0.92 -19.13
N ALA A 286 1.50 1.42 -18.07
CA ALA A 286 0.61 0.64 -17.23
C ALA A 286 -0.64 0.19 -18.00
N ILE A 287 -1.26 1.11 -18.78
CA ILE A 287 -2.40 0.79 -19.64
C ILE A 287 -2.05 -0.34 -20.62
N LYS A 288 -0.88 -0.27 -21.26
CA LYS A 288 -0.43 -1.32 -22.19
C LYS A 288 0.03 -2.60 -21.51
N HIS A 289 0.64 -2.51 -20.33
CA HIS A 289 1.12 -3.67 -19.61
C HIS A 289 -0.04 -4.54 -19.12
N TYR A 290 -1.02 -3.94 -18.43
CA TYR A 290 -2.13 -4.68 -17.84
C TYR A 290 -3.36 -4.79 -18.75
N GLY A 291 -3.41 -4.03 -19.84
CA GLY A 291 -4.56 -4.01 -20.75
C GLY A 291 -5.77 -3.31 -20.15
N LEU A 292 -5.54 -2.18 -19.48
CA LEU A 292 -6.58 -1.39 -18.81
C LEU A 292 -7.56 -0.76 -19.83
N ASP A 293 -8.83 -0.62 -19.46
CA ASP A 293 -9.87 0.00 -20.27
C ASP A 293 -9.82 1.54 -20.14
N LEU A 294 -8.70 2.13 -20.58
CA LEU A 294 -8.45 3.56 -20.55
C LEU A 294 -7.96 4.09 -21.89
N GLY A 295 -8.49 5.25 -22.29
CA GLY A 295 -8.07 6.00 -23.47
C GLY A 295 -6.70 6.67 -23.36
N LEU A 296 -6.06 6.88 -24.51
CA LEU A 296 -4.76 7.56 -24.64
C LEU A 296 -4.87 8.76 -25.60
N LEU A 297 -6.02 9.43 -25.58
CA LEU A 297 -6.34 10.60 -26.41
C LEU A 297 -6.22 10.33 -27.92
N GLN A 298 -6.61 9.15 -28.39
CA GLN A 298 -6.66 8.83 -29.82
C GLN A 298 -8.10 8.80 -30.36
N VAL A 299 -8.27 9.00 -31.66
CA VAL A 299 -9.59 8.85 -32.29
C VAL A 299 -10.09 7.42 -32.07
N ARG A 300 -11.35 7.30 -31.59
CA ARG A 300 -12.04 6.07 -31.16
C ARG A 300 -11.63 5.51 -29.80
N ASP A 301 -10.68 6.12 -29.10
CA ASP A 301 -10.45 5.77 -27.70
C ASP A 301 -11.65 6.18 -26.84
N SER A 302 -11.80 5.50 -25.70
CA SER A 302 -12.63 6.02 -24.61
C SER A 302 -12.16 7.42 -24.20
N ALA A 303 -13.09 8.32 -23.94
CA ALA A 303 -12.80 9.69 -23.55
C ALA A 303 -12.44 9.76 -22.05
N ASP A 304 -11.27 9.21 -21.73
CA ASP A 304 -10.66 9.19 -20.39
C ASP A 304 -9.47 10.15 -20.37
N PHE A 305 -9.63 11.29 -19.72
CA PHE A 305 -8.60 12.32 -19.71
C PHE A 305 -8.75 13.29 -18.54
N ILE A 306 -7.67 14.01 -18.27
CA ILE A 306 -7.63 15.06 -17.28
C ILE A 306 -7.27 16.39 -17.94
N VAL A 307 -7.72 17.47 -17.34
CA VAL A 307 -7.37 18.83 -17.73
C VAL A 307 -6.62 19.46 -16.58
N ILE A 308 -5.42 19.97 -16.86
CA ILE A 308 -4.61 20.72 -15.89
C ILE A 308 -4.41 22.16 -16.35
N ASP A 309 -4.07 23.06 -15.44
CA ASP A 309 -3.69 24.44 -15.79
C ASP A 309 -2.34 24.53 -16.50
N SER A 310 -1.28 23.99 -15.90
CA SER A 310 0.08 24.10 -16.40
C SER A 310 0.95 22.96 -15.86
N PHE A 311 2.11 22.70 -16.47
CA PHE A 311 3.06 21.73 -15.94
C PHE A 311 3.72 22.18 -14.63
N ASP A 312 3.85 23.49 -14.40
CA ASP A 312 4.51 24.03 -13.21
C ASP A 312 3.70 23.76 -11.93
N SER A 313 2.39 24.06 -11.96
CA SER A 313 1.48 23.81 -10.84
C SER A 313 0.86 22.41 -10.85
N PHE A 314 0.68 21.82 -12.04
CA PHE A 314 0.01 20.55 -12.27
C PHE A 314 -1.36 20.46 -11.57
N GLN A 315 -2.11 21.56 -11.51
CA GLN A 315 -3.40 21.58 -10.83
C GLN A 315 -4.48 20.97 -11.73
N VAL A 316 -5.03 19.84 -11.32
CA VAL A 316 -6.16 19.19 -12.01
C VAL A 316 -7.43 20.05 -11.87
N LYS A 317 -7.92 20.53 -13.01
CA LYS A 317 -9.15 21.33 -13.13
C LYS A 317 -10.39 20.47 -13.30
N SER A 318 -10.26 19.38 -14.07
CA SER A 318 -11.34 18.43 -14.30
C SER A 318 -10.82 17.08 -14.75
N SER A 319 -11.59 16.03 -14.47
CA SER A 319 -11.30 14.65 -14.86
C SER A 319 -12.52 14.04 -15.53
N TYR A 320 -12.31 13.28 -16.60
CA TYR A 320 -13.34 12.66 -17.41
C TYR A 320 -13.09 11.16 -17.52
N MET A 321 -14.16 10.36 -17.41
CA MET A 321 -14.16 8.92 -17.65
C MET A 321 -15.30 8.57 -18.58
N LYS A 322 -15.01 7.83 -19.66
CA LYS A 322 -15.99 7.40 -20.67
C LYS A 322 -16.84 8.57 -21.17
N GLY A 323 -16.21 9.74 -21.32
CA GLY A 323 -16.84 11.00 -21.74
C GLY A 323 -17.77 11.65 -20.71
N GLU A 324 -17.83 11.18 -19.47
CA GLU A 324 -18.57 11.85 -18.40
C GLU A 324 -17.59 12.62 -17.51
N CYS A 325 -17.94 13.85 -17.13
CA CYS A 325 -17.13 14.63 -16.19
C CYS A 325 -17.34 14.08 -14.78
N ILE A 326 -16.31 13.48 -14.19
CA ILE A 326 -16.38 12.84 -12.87
C ILE A 326 -15.81 13.71 -11.75
N TYR A 327 -15.07 14.74 -12.12
CA TYR A 327 -14.53 15.75 -11.21
C TYR A 327 -14.37 17.10 -11.92
N LYS A 328 -14.74 18.19 -11.25
CA LYS A 328 -14.47 19.56 -11.69
C LYS A 328 -14.44 20.52 -10.51
N GLU A 329 -13.43 21.39 -10.46
CA GLU A 329 -13.37 22.53 -9.52
C GLU A 329 -13.61 22.16 -8.04
N GLY A 330 -13.08 21.02 -7.59
CA GLY A 330 -13.20 20.58 -6.19
C GLY A 330 -14.42 19.69 -5.91
N GLU A 331 -15.32 19.50 -6.87
CA GLU A 331 -16.50 18.64 -6.74
C GLU A 331 -16.33 17.34 -7.54
N VAL A 332 -16.73 16.23 -6.95
CA VAL A 332 -16.82 14.91 -7.59
C VAL A 332 -18.26 14.60 -7.96
N PHE A 333 -18.48 13.99 -9.14
CA PHE A 333 -19.81 13.75 -9.72
C PHE A 333 -20.18 12.27 -9.78
N PHE A 334 -19.79 11.51 -8.77
CA PHE A 334 -20.20 10.13 -8.57
C PHE A 334 -20.36 9.84 -7.09
N ASP A 335 -21.02 8.71 -6.82
CA ASP A 335 -21.27 8.29 -5.46
C ASP A 335 -20.09 7.47 -4.91
N SER A 336 -19.64 7.80 -3.71
CA SER A 336 -18.43 7.22 -3.10
C SER A 336 -18.70 6.52 -1.77
N HIS A 337 -19.93 6.06 -1.51
CA HIS A 337 -20.30 5.45 -0.23
C HIS A 337 -20.52 3.93 -0.26
N ASN A 338 -20.26 3.30 0.89
CA ASN A 338 -20.65 1.93 1.18
C ASN A 338 -21.03 1.76 2.64
N GLU A 339 -22.20 1.18 2.89
CA GLU A 339 -22.70 0.89 4.23
C GLU A 339 -22.33 -0.52 4.70
N ILE A 340 -21.85 -1.39 3.81
CA ILE A 340 -21.46 -2.76 4.14
C ILE A 340 -20.18 -2.71 4.97
N LEU A 341 -20.26 -3.23 6.19
CA LEU A 341 -19.13 -3.42 7.09
C LEU A 341 -18.89 -4.92 7.27
N LEU A 342 -17.72 -5.40 6.86
CA LEU A 342 -17.30 -6.78 7.04
C LEU A 342 -16.07 -6.80 7.93
N ASN A 343 -16.02 -7.71 8.90
CA ASN A 343 -14.88 -7.80 9.80
C ASN A 343 -14.70 -9.24 10.32
N ASN A 344 -13.44 -9.63 10.57
CA ASN A 344 -13.07 -10.90 11.17
C ASN A 344 -12.24 -10.63 12.42
N PHE A 345 -12.94 -10.50 13.55
CA PHE A 345 -12.34 -10.10 14.82
C PHE A 345 -12.98 -10.91 15.96
N TYR A 346 -12.22 -11.87 16.49
CA TYR A 346 -12.63 -12.80 17.55
C TYR A 346 -11.62 -12.78 18.71
N ARG A 347 -11.48 -11.61 19.35
CA ARG A 347 -10.62 -11.41 20.51
C ARG A 347 -11.40 -10.85 21.69
N LYS A 348 -11.16 -11.39 22.88
CA LYS A 348 -11.64 -10.85 24.17
C LYS A 348 -10.59 -9.93 24.76
N GLU A 349 -11.06 -9.01 25.60
CA GLU A 349 -10.20 -8.19 26.45
C GLU A 349 -9.27 -9.09 27.27
N ILE A 350 -8.06 -8.58 27.50
CA ILE A 350 -7.01 -9.25 28.27
C ILE A 350 -6.83 -8.55 29.61
N GLU A 351 -6.16 -9.24 30.55
CA GLU A 351 -5.82 -8.70 31.85
C GLU A 351 -4.34 -8.33 31.93
N LEU A 352 -3.94 -7.60 32.98
CA LEU A 352 -2.56 -7.12 33.14
C LEU A 352 -1.55 -8.29 33.17
N GLU A 353 -1.93 -9.39 33.80
CA GLU A 353 -1.08 -10.59 33.93
C GLU A 353 -0.72 -11.23 32.58
N ASP A 354 -1.52 -11.00 31.53
CA ASP A 354 -1.29 -11.55 30.19
C ASP A 354 -0.11 -10.89 29.46
N ILE A 355 0.30 -9.68 29.88
CA ILE A 355 1.42 -8.91 29.29
C ILE A 355 2.62 -8.73 30.24
N GLN A 356 2.56 -9.33 31.43
CA GLN A 356 3.66 -9.34 32.38
C GLN A 356 4.67 -10.44 32.05
N LEU A 357 5.95 -10.08 32.07
CA LEU A 357 7.05 -10.99 31.78
C LEU A 357 7.94 -11.15 33.01
N GLU A 358 8.25 -12.38 33.42
CA GLU A 358 9.16 -12.64 34.54
C GLU A 358 10.57 -12.17 34.21
N ALA A 359 11.21 -11.46 35.14
CA ALA A 359 12.61 -11.09 35.01
C ALA A 359 13.52 -12.31 35.23
N ARG A 360 14.55 -12.44 34.37
CA ARG A 360 15.63 -13.41 34.51
C ARG A 360 16.97 -12.67 34.56
N ASP A 361 18.01 -13.32 35.08
CA ASP A 361 19.38 -12.76 35.06
C ASP A 361 20.07 -13.00 33.71
N CYS A 362 19.46 -12.48 32.64
CA CYS A 362 19.97 -12.59 31.27
C CYS A 362 19.53 -11.37 30.44
N ASP A 363 20.13 -11.22 29.27
CA ASP A 363 19.64 -10.29 28.25
C ASP A 363 18.41 -10.90 27.54
N VAL A 364 17.70 -10.06 26.79
CA VAL A 364 16.66 -10.50 25.84
C VAL A 364 17.02 -10.06 24.44
N HIS A 365 16.50 -10.76 23.44
CA HIS A 365 16.56 -10.33 22.05
C HIS A 365 15.59 -9.15 21.84
N VAL A 366 16.12 -8.06 21.30
CA VAL A 366 15.41 -6.79 21.10
C VAL A 366 15.41 -6.45 19.62
N MET A 367 14.22 -6.14 19.10
CA MET A 367 14.08 -5.60 17.75
C MET A 367 14.46 -4.12 17.75
N THR A 368 15.25 -3.68 16.77
CA THR A 368 15.59 -2.26 16.64
C THR A 368 14.90 -1.66 15.42
N VAL A 369 14.34 -0.47 15.56
CA VAL A 369 13.80 0.33 14.46
C VAL A 369 14.67 1.57 14.27
N ASN A 370 14.87 1.96 13.02
CA ASN A 370 15.48 3.24 12.68
C ASN A 370 14.39 4.19 12.17
N TYR A 371 14.59 5.49 12.42
CA TYR A 371 13.69 6.50 11.91
C TYR A 371 13.67 6.51 10.38
N GLY A 372 12.48 6.38 9.79
CA GLY A 372 12.27 6.44 8.34
C GLY A 372 12.72 5.20 7.56
N ASP A 373 12.95 4.07 8.24
CA ASP A 373 13.34 2.80 7.63
C ASP A 373 12.33 1.71 8.01
N LEU A 374 11.97 0.85 7.04
CA LEU A 374 11.14 -0.34 7.26
C LEU A 374 11.95 -1.51 7.80
N LEU A 375 13.27 -1.47 7.66
CA LEU A 375 14.18 -2.52 8.07
C LEU A 375 14.34 -2.54 9.59
N THR A 376 14.15 -3.73 10.16
CA THR A 376 14.39 -3.97 11.58
C THR A 376 15.79 -4.55 11.80
N GLY A 377 16.46 -4.10 12.84
CA GLY A 377 17.70 -4.70 13.33
C GLY A 377 17.46 -5.59 14.55
N TRP A 378 18.56 -6.14 15.06
CA TRP A 378 18.56 -7.07 16.19
C TRP A 378 19.73 -6.76 17.11
N ILE A 379 19.40 -6.61 18.38
CA ILE A 379 20.31 -6.29 19.49
C ILE A 379 19.99 -7.21 20.67
N ASN A 380 20.97 -7.48 21.53
CA ASN A 380 20.71 -8.00 22.87
C ASN A 380 20.62 -6.81 23.84
N GLY A 381 19.55 -6.74 24.63
CA GLY A 381 19.30 -5.66 25.57
C GLY A 381 18.83 -6.19 26.91
N ARG A 382 19.05 -5.43 27.98
CA ARG A 382 18.61 -5.79 29.33
C ARG A 382 17.47 -4.89 29.78
N PRO A 383 16.22 -5.39 29.81
CA PRO A 383 15.08 -4.59 30.26
C PRO A 383 15.20 -4.18 31.73
N LYS A 384 14.53 -3.09 32.08
CA LYS A 384 14.40 -2.68 33.48
C LYS A 384 13.59 -3.74 34.24
N THR A 385 13.99 -3.99 35.49
CA THR A 385 13.27 -4.91 36.38
C THR A 385 12.56 -4.14 37.48
N GLU A 386 11.25 -4.37 37.62
CA GLU A 386 10.43 -3.84 38.70
C GLU A 386 9.57 -4.96 39.29
N ASN A 387 9.61 -5.14 40.61
CA ASN A 387 8.85 -6.18 41.31
C ASN A 387 9.01 -7.60 40.73
N GLY A 388 10.22 -7.93 40.25
CA GLY A 388 10.54 -9.23 39.64
C GLY A 388 10.03 -9.41 38.21
N LYS A 389 9.51 -8.36 37.57
CA LYS A 389 9.04 -8.37 36.18
C LYS A 389 9.93 -7.51 35.30
N PHE A 390 10.10 -7.91 34.04
CA PHE A 390 10.65 -7.03 33.02
C PHE A 390 9.59 -6.01 32.56
N VAL A 391 9.98 -4.74 32.58
CA VAL A 391 9.16 -3.58 32.19
C VAL A 391 9.92 -2.74 31.15
N SER A 392 9.21 -1.85 30.47
CA SER A 392 9.82 -0.89 29.56
C SER A 392 10.82 0.04 30.29
N ASP A 393 11.86 0.46 29.57
CA ASP A 393 12.85 1.43 30.02
C ASP A 393 12.91 2.60 29.02
N THR A 394 12.30 3.73 29.38
CA THR A 394 12.26 4.94 28.54
C THR A 394 13.60 5.66 28.45
N GLU A 395 14.53 5.42 29.37
CA GLU A 395 15.87 6.02 29.36
C GLU A 395 16.78 5.31 28.35
N GLN A 396 16.67 3.98 28.28
CA GLN A 396 17.41 3.17 27.29
C GLN A 396 16.68 2.97 25.96
N ASP A 397 15.43 3.46 25.89
CA ASP A 397 14.49 3.23 24.80
C ASP A 397 14.31 1.74 24.52
N LEU A 398 14.04 0.97 25.56
CA LEU A 398 13.68 -0.45 25.49
C LEU A 398 12.21 -0.58 25.86
N LEU A 399 11.33 -0.49 24.88
CA LEU A 399 9.88 -0.48 25.09
C LEU A 399 9.31 -1.89 24.89
N LYS A 400 8.40 -2.28 25.77
CA LYS A 400 7.63 -3.51 25.63
C LYS A 400 6.73 -3.39 24.40
N ILE A 401 6.74 -4.44 23.58
CA ILE A 401 5.88 -4.61 22.42
C ILE A 401 5.10 -5.92 22.58
N VAL A 402 3.84 -5.91 22.18
CA VAL A 402 2.89 -7.02 22.37
C VAL A 402 2.25 -7.32 21.02
N VAL A 403 2.23 -8.60 20.63
CA VAL A 403 1.46 -9.09 19.48
C VAL A 403 0.50 -10.17 19.95
N MET A 404 -0.74 -10.13 19.49
CA MET A 404 -1.72 -11.17 19.80
C MET A 404 -2.67 -11.41 18.65
N SER A 405 -3.09 -12.67 18.49
CA SER A 405 -4.02 -13.02 17.42
C SER A 405 -5.34 -12.29 17.61
N ARG A 406 -5.89 -11.71 16.52
CA ARG A 406 -7.29 -11.25 16.51
C ARG A 406 -8.29 -12.38 16.22
N TYR A 407 -7.79 -13.52 15.75
CA TYR A 407 -8.60 -14.64 15.26
C TYR A 407 -8.83 -15.70 16.35
N SER A 408 -8.03 -15.67 17.41
CA SER A 408 -8.11 -16.56 18.56
C SER A 408 -7.93 -15.80 19.89
N ASN A 409 -8.14 -16.49 21.00
CA ASN A 409 -7.87 -15.98 22.35
C ASN A 409 -6.61 -16.60 22.96
N ASP A 410 -5.62 -16.95 22.12
CA ASP A 410 -4.31 -17.41 22.58
C ASP A 410 -3.58 -16.30 23.34
N LYS A 411 -2.67 -16.68 24.23
CA LYS A 411 -1.94 -15.72 25.07
C LYS A 411 -1.19 -14.69 24.21
N PRO A 412 -1.17 -13.41 24.59
CA PRO A 412 -0.32 -12.42 23.94
C PRO A 412 1.16 -12.84 23.98
N VAL A 413 1.88 -12.51 22.92
CA VAL A 413 3.33 -12.63 22.84
C VAL A 413 3.93 -11.28 23.18
N VAL A 414 4.83 -11.25 24.15
CA VAL A 414 5.50 -10.05 24.63
C VAL A 414 6.96 -10.08 24.20
N GLY A 415 7.48 -8.97 23.69
CA GLY A 415 8.88 -8.76 23.37
C GLY A 415 9.32 -7.33 23.71
N PHE A 416 10.48 -6.93 23.19
CA PHE A 416 11.01 -5.58 23.35
C PHE A 416 11.45 -4.99 22.00
N ALA A 417 11.22 -3.69 21.86
CA ALA A 417 11.63 -2.89 20.72
C ALA A 417 12.45 -1.67 21.19
N LYS A 418 13.39 -1.24 20.35
CA LYS A 418 14.20 -0.04 20.54
C LYS A 418 14.14 0.86 19.32
N GLY A 419 14.03 2.17 19.52
CA GLY A 419 14.02 3.19 18.47
C GLY A 419 12.70 3.97 18.37
N PHE A 420 11.66 3.57 19.10
CA PHE A 420 10.40 4.31 19.15
C PHE A 420 10.51 5.62 19.93
N ALA A 421 11.45 5.72 20.86
CA ALA A 421 11.78 6.90 21.67
C ALA A 421 10.62 7.50 22.48
N PHE A 422 9.51 6.77 22.68
CA PHE A 422 8.42 7.25 23.54
C PHE A 422 8.87 7.38 24.99
N LYS A 423 8.44 8.48 25.62
CA LYS A 423 8.70 8.80 27.03
C LYS A 423 7.50 8.56 27.92
N LYS A 424 6.31 8.42 27.33
CA LYS A 424 5.05 8.10 27.99
C LYS A 424 4.07 7.45 27.02
N GLY A 425 2.96 6.92 27.53
CA GLY A 425 1.88 6.37 26.73
C GLY A 425 2.20 5.03 26.06
N ALA A 426 1.22 4.58 25.27
CA ALA A 426 1.26 3.39 24.43
C ALA A 426 0.40 3.59 23.19
N ILE A 427 0.77 2.92 22.10
CA ILE A 427 -0.03 2.84 20.88
C ILE A 427 -0.37 1.38 20.56
N SER A 428 -1.52 1.18 19.91
CA SER A 428 -2.03 -0.13 19.50
C SER A 428 -2.67 -0.04 18.12
N GLY A 429 -2.40 -1.02 17.28
CA GLY A 429 -2.84 -1.06 15.89
C GLY A 429 -3.43 -2.42 15.54
N SER A 430 -4.40 -2.35 14.65
CA SER A 430 -5.02 -3.51 14.00
C SER A 430 -4.47 -3.72 12.57
N ILE A 431 -3.54 -2.89 12.15
CA ILE A 431 -2.78 -3.04 10.92
C ILE A 431 -1.39 -3.51 11.35
N ALA A 432 -1.08 -4.75 11.01
CA ALA A 432 0.14 -5.45 11.39
C ALA A 432 0.50 -6.42 10.26
N HIS A 433 1.24 -5.92 9.27
CA HIS A 433 1.52 -6.61 8.01
C HIS A 433 2.08 -8.02 8.27
N ASP A 434 1.63 -9.09 7.63
CA ASP A 434 0.46 -9.17 6.70
C ASP A 434 -0.72 -9.91 7.33
N SER A 435 -0.54 -10.58 8.47
CA SER A 435 -1.66 -11.30 9.12
C SER A 435 -2.66 -10.38 9.81
N HIS A 436 -2.31 -9.10 9.99
CA HIS A 436 -3.07 -8.07 10.68
C HIS A 436 -3.53 -8.50 12.06
N ASN A 437 -2.66 -9.10 12.85
CA ASN A 437 -2.94 -9.33 14.26
C ASN A 437 -3.00 -8.00 15.04
N ILE A 438 -3.30 -8.05 16.33
CA ILE A 438 -3.23 -6.85 17.18
C ILE A 438 -1.78 -6.66 17.60
N ILE A 439 -1.26 -5.45 17.44
CA ILE A 439 0.10 -5.10 17.85
C ILE A 439 0.10 -3.81 18.68
N ALA A 440 0.91 -3.74 19.72
CA ALA A 440 1.05 -2.55 20.56
C ALA A 440 2.47 -2.36 21.07
N VAL A 441 2.89 -1.11 21.27
CA VAL A 441 4.16 -0.75 21.91
C VAL A 441 3.90 0.35 22.93
N GLY A 442 4.59 0.31 24.07
CA GLY A 442 4.36 1.29 25.11
C GLY A 442 5.39 1.36 26.21
N THR A 443 5.29 2.44 26.97
CA THR A 443 6.24 2.82 28.02
C THR A 443 5.92 2.23 29.38
N ASN A 444 4.72 1.68 29.56
CA ASN A 444 4.29 0.99 30.77
C ASN A 444 3.11 0.05 30.46
N ASP A 445 2.89 -0.92 31.35
CA ASP A 445 1.89 -1.97 31.15
C ASP A 445 0.44 -1.45 31.26
N ALA A 446 0.18 -0.40 32.04
CA ALA A 446 -1.16 0.14 32.21
C ALA A 446 -1.69 0.81 30.94
N ASP A 447 -0.87 1.64 30.30
CA ASP A 447 -1.21 2.28 29.02
C ASP A 447 -1.29 1.25 27.89
N LEU A 448 -0.38 0.26 27.87
CA LEU A 448 -0.43 -0.87 26.92
C LEU A 448 -1.76 -1.61 27.03
N LEU A 449 -2.15 -2.02 28.24
CA LEU A 449 -3.39 -2.73 28.50
C LEU A 449 -4.61 -1.91 28.03
N LYS A 450 -4.62 -0.60 28.34
CA LYS A 450 -5.70 0.30 27.94
C LYS A 450 -5.80 0.44 26.42
N ALA A 451 -4.68 0.64 25.72
CA ALA A 451 -4.65 0.75 24.27
C ALA A 451 -5.10 -0.57 23.59
N LEU A 452 -4.66 -1.71 24.11
CA LEU A 452 -5.02 -3.05 23.63
C LEU A 452 -6.53 -3.31 23.80
N ASN A 453 -7.07 -3.14 25.00
CA ASN A 453 -8.49 -3.41 25.26
C ASN A 453 -9.40 -2.41 24.54
N LYS A 454 -9.02 -1.14 24.41
CA LYS A 454 -9.76 -0.16 23.60
C LYS A 454 -9.83 -0.58 22.14
N LEU A 455 -8.72 -1.05 21.56
CA LEU A 455 -8.71 -1.56 20.18
C LEU A 455 -9.61 -2.81 20.02
N ILE A 456 -9.61 -3.71 21.00
CA ILE A 456 -10.47 -4.91 21.02
C ILE A 456 -11.95 -4.52 21.03
N VAL A 457 -12.33 -3.54 21.86
CA VAL A 457 -13.72 -3.03 21.92
C VAL A 457 -14.13 -2.38 20.60
N MET A 458 -13.23 -1.62 19.97
CA MET A 458 -13.44 -1.03 18.65
C MET A 458 -13.47 -2.08 17.51
N LYS A 459 -12.93 -3.27 17.75
CA LYS A 459 -12.77 -4.37 16.78
C LYS A 459 -11.92 -4.00 15.57
N GLY A 460 -10.94 -3.12 15.76
CA GLY A 460 -10.03 -2.69 14.71
C GLY A 460 -9.93 -1.18 14.60
N GLY A 461 -8.78 -0.74 14.07
CA GLY A 461 -8.39 0.66 14.13
C GLY A 461 -6.98 0.90 14.61
N MET A 462 -6.79 2.12 15.13
CA MET A 462 -5.56 2.63 15.68
C MET A 462 -5.89 3.35 16.97
N VAL A 463 -5.12 3.12 18.03
CA VAL A 463 -5.36 3.68 19.37
C VAL A 463 -4.06 4.19 19.94
N ALA A 464 -4.09 5.34 20.58
CA ALA A 464 -3.02 5.84 21.43
C ALA A 464 -3.61 6.19 22.80
N CYS A 465 -2.93 5.82 23.88
CA CYS A 465 -3.37 6.09 25.25
C CYS A 465 -2.20 6.60 26.11
N GLU A 466 -2.49 7.55 26.98
CA GLU A 466 -1.61 8.01 28.05
C GLU A 466 -2.44 8.27 29.30
N HIS A 467 -2.15 7.56 30.39
CA HIS A 467 -2.95 7.61 31.61
C HIS A 467 -4.44 7.41 31.27
N ASP A 468 -5.31 8.39 31.52
CA ASP A 468 -6.76 8.31 31.29
C ASP A 468 -7.22 8.84 29.93
N GLU A 469 -6.32 9.41 29.14
CA GLU A 469 -6.64 9.97 27.83
C GLU A 469 -6.33 8.94 26.74
N CYS A 470 -7.24 8.79 25.77
CA CYS A 470 -7.01 7.94 24.62
C CYS A 470 -7.63 8.54 23.35
N GLN A 471 -6.83 8.68 22.30
CA GLN A 471 -7.28 8.99 20.94
C GLN A 471 -7.38 7.72 20.10
N SER A 472 -8.20 7.74 19.06
CA SER A 472 -8.39 6.56 18.21
C SER A 472 -8.99 6.86 16.85
N VAL A 473 -8.53 6.10 15.84
CA VAL A 473 -9.15 6.01 14.52
C VAL A 473 -9.82 4.64 14.40
N GLN A 474 -11.13 4.61 14.23
CA GLN A 474 -11.88 3.37 14.00
C GLN A 474 -11.82 2.96 12.53
N LEU A 475 -11.57 1.68 12.28
CA LEU A 475 -11.49 1.09 10.94
C LEU A 475 -12.49 -0.05 10.86
N ASP A 476 -13.70 0.25 10.39
CA ASP A 476 -14.86 -0.64 10.47
C ASP A 476 -14.81 -1.83 9.52
N VAL A 477 -14.07 -1.71 8.41
CA VAL A 477 -13.94 -2.75 7.39
C VAL A 477 -12.62 -3.50 7.63
N ALA A 478 -12.75 -4.78 8.00
CA ALA A 478 -11.66 -5.71 8.33
C ALA A 478 -10.75 -5.27 9.50
N GLY A 479 -11.04 -4.15 10.16
CA GLY A 479 -10.07 -3.49 11.03
C GLY A 479 -8.96 -2.73 10.29
N LEU A 480 -9.08 -2.59 8.96
CA LEU A 480 -8.05 -2.03 8.07
C LEU A 480 -8.50 -0.73 7.39
N MET A 481 -9.78 -0.62 7.05
CA MET A 481 -10.31 0.50 6.28
C MET A 481 -11.53 1.13 6.94
N SER A 482 -11.74 2.40 6.59
CA SER A 482 -12.87 3.23 6.96
C SER A 482 -13.78 3.47 5.76
N ASN A 483 -15.09 3.51 5.99
CA ASN A 483 -16.08 3.93 5.00
C ASN A 483 -16.47 5.43 5.15
N LYS A 484 -15.84 6.15 6.08
CA LYS A 484 -16.01 7.60 6.26
C LYS A 484 -15.51 8.36 5.03
N ARG A 485 -15.87 9.63 4.90
CA ARG A 485 -15.24 10.50 3.92
C ARG A 485 -13.76 10.64 4.25
N GLY A 486 -12.93 10.78 3.21
CA GLY A 486 -11.50 10.92 3.39
C GLY A 486 -11.14 12.11 4.29
N GLU A 487 -11.86 13.24 4.15
CA GLU A 487 -11.60 14.42 4.99
C GLU A 487 -11.89 14.15 6.48
N ASP A 488 -12.98 13.44 6.79
CA ASP A 488 -13.33 13.07 8.17
C ASP A 488 -12.32 12.06 8.75
N LEU A 489 -11.85 11.12 7.94
CA LEU A 489 -10.79 10.18 8.36
C LEU A 489 -9.50 10.93 8.65
N LEU A 490 -9.09 11.86 7.79
CA LEU A 490 -7.87 12.64 7.95
C LEU A 490 -7.90 13.45 9.25
N GLU A 491 -9.02 14.07 9.59
CA GLU A 491 -9.18 14.81 10.85
C GLU A 491 -8.93 13.89 12.06
N ASN A 492 -9.59 12.73 12.10
CA ASN A 492 -9.38 11.73 13.17
C ASN A 492 -7.93 11.23 13.23
N TYR A 493 -7.30 11.03 12.06
CA TYR A 493 -5.91 10.59 11.98
C TYR A 493 -4.93 11.68 12.46
N LYS A 494 -5.20 12.95 12.15
CA LYS A 494 -4.40 14.09 12.63
C LYS A 494 -4.49 14.21 14.15
N ASP A 495 -5.68 14.12 14.73
CA ASP A 495 -5.86 14.15 16.19
C ASP A 495 -5.09 13.01 16.87
N LEU A 496 -5.13 11.79 16.31
CA LEU A 496 -4.37 10.64 16.80
C LEU A 496 -2.86 10.85 16.67
N SER A 497 -2.41 11.36 15.52
CA SER A 497 -0.99 11.62 15.24
C SER A 497 -0.42 12.68 16.18
N ASP A 498 -1.12 13.80 16.36
CA ASP A 498 -0.69 14.89 17.24
C ASP A 498 -0.69 14.47 18.72
N PHE A 499 -1.66 13.65 19.15
CA PHE A 499 -1.63 13.05 20.48
C PHE A 499 -0.42 12.12 20.65
N THR A 500 -0.10 11.31 19.64
CA THR A 500 1.06 10.41 19.69
C THR A 500 2.40 11.18 19.71
N LYS A 501 2.52 12.29 18.97
CA LYS A 501 3.70 13.18 19.03
C LYS A 501 3.94 13.72 20.44
N SER A 502 2.87 13.93 21.21
CA SER A 502 2.98 14.38 22.61
C SER A 502 3.69 13.38 23.53
N PHE A 503 3.90 12.13 23.10
CA PHE A 503 4.60 11.09 23.88
C PHE A 503 6.12 11.32 23.97
N GLY A 504 6.64 12.39 23.34
CA GLY A 504 8.03 12.80 23.47
C GLY A 504 8.97 12.12 22.48
N SER A 505 8.43 11.67 21.35
CA SER A 505 9.18 11.06 20.25
C SER A 505 9.07 11.89 18.98
N ASP A 506 10.18 12.08 18.28
CA ASP A 506 10.22 12.75 16.97
C ASP A 506 9.82 11.81 15.81
N PHE A 507 9.32 10.61 16.13
CA PHE A 507 8.94 9.60 15.16
C PHE A 507 7.70 10.03 14.37
N HIS A 508 7.84 10.27 13.07
CA HIS A 508 6.79 10.89 12.24
C HIS A 508 5.57 9.99 12.02
N SER A 509 5.80 8.70 11.77
CA SER A 509 4.74 7.73 11.43
C SER A 509 4.84 6.46 12.30
N PRO A 510 4.63 6.56 13.62
CA PRO A 510 4.89 5.47 14.55
C PRO A 510 3.97 4.26 14.34
N PHE A 511 2.72 4.48 13.89
CA PHE A 511 1.81 3.39 13.56
C PHE A 511 2.22 2.62 12.32
N MET A 512 2.79 3.28 11.31
CA MET A 512 3.35 2.62 10.13
C MET A 512 4.49 1.72 10.56
N THR A 513 5.49 2.25 11.26
CA THR A 513 6.61 1.42 11.76
C THR A 513 6.12 0.28 12.65
N LEU A 514 5.13 0.51 13.52
CA LEU A 514 4.52 -0.55 14.31
C LEU A 514 3.95 -1.66 13.43
N ALA A 515 3.23 -1.32 12.35
CA ALA A 515 2.64 -2.30 11.45
C ALA A 515 3.68 -3.24 10.81
N PHE A 516 4.90 -2.76 10.54
CA PHE A 516 5.99 -3.56 9.99
C PHE A 516 6.76 -4.39 11.03
N MET A 517 6.52 -4.22 12.33
CA MET A 517 7.20 -5.00 13.38
C MET A 517 6.79 -6.48 13.41
N SER A 518 5.68 -6.82 12.76
CA SER A 518 5.18 -8.20 12.62
C SER A 518 5.37 -8.80 11.24
N LEU A 519 5.95 -8.07 10.27
CA LEU A 519 6.11 -8.56 8.91
C LEU A 519 7.27 -9.55 8.79
N LEU A 520 6.95 -10.85 8.79
CA LEU A 520 7.93 -11.94 8.93
C LEU A 520 8.78 -12.24 7.67
N VAL A 521 8.64 -11.43 6.61
CA VAL A 521 9.36 -11.62 5.34
C VAL A 521 10.47 -10.60 5.08
N ILE A 522 10.58 -9.54 5.90
CA ILE A 522 11.65 -8.53 5.79
C ILE A 522 12.64 -8.61 6.98
N PRO A 523 13.96 -8.37 6.77
CA PRO A 523 15.01 -8.59 7.79
C PRO A 523 14.83 -7.76 9.08
N LYS A 524 15.41 -8.09 10.25
CA LYS A 524 16.12 -9.31 10.73
C LYS A 524 15.33 -10.07 11.81
N LEU A 525 14.69 -9.35 12.73
CA LEU A 525 13.99 -9.89 13.90
C LEU A 525 12.59 -9.28 13.98
N LYS A 526 11.57 -10.12 14.12
CA LYS A 526 10.16 -9.70 14.11
C LYS A 526 9.38 -10.37 15.24
N LEU A 527 8.20 -9.84 15.56
CA LEU A 527 7.31 -10.41 16.55
C LEU A 527 6.00 -10.85 15.91
N SER A 528 5.65 -12.12 16.08
CA SER A 528 4.36 -12.69 15.65
C SER A 528 3.48 -13.02 16.86
N ASP A 529 2.24 -13.38 16.59
CA ASP A 529 1.34 -13.95 17.61
C ASP A 529 1.76 -15.35 18.10
N LYS A 530 2.79 -15.94 17.50
CA LYS A 530 3.35 -17.25 17.88
C LYS A 530 4.71 -17.15 18.58
N GLY A 531 5.36 -16.00 18.58
CA GLY A 531 6.67 -15.80 19.19
C GLY A 531 7.55 -14.82 18.45
N LEU A 532 8.76 -14.64 18.98
CA LEU A 532 9.84 -13.89 18.35
C LEU A 532 10.40 -14.70 17.17
N PHE A 533 10.62 -14.06 16.04
CA PHE A 533 10.95 -14.72 14.78
C PHE A 533 12.25 -14.18 14.20
N ASP A 534 13.21 -15.08 13.98
CA ASP A 534 14.45 -14.82 13.26
C ASP A 534 14.19 -15.02 11.76
N VAL A 535 14.20 -13.92 11.01
CA VAL A 535 13.91 -13.91 9.57
C VAL A 535 15.06 -14.53 8.76
N GLU A 536 16.30 -14.40 9.23
CA GLU A 536 17.49 -14.94 8.55
C GLU A 536 17.54 -16.47 8.66
N GLN A 537 17.19 -17.02 9.83
CA GLN A 537 17.10 -18.47 10.06
C GLN A 537 15.71 -19.05 9.77
N PHE A 538 14.73 -18.20 9.51
CA PHE A 538 13.33 -18.54 9.22
C PHE A 538 12.72 -19.45 10.29
N LYS A 539 12.89 -19.09 11.57
CA LYS A 539 12.41 -19.88 12.72
C LYS A 539 12.02 -19.00 13.91
N LEU A 540 11.14 -19.54 14.76
CA LEU A 540 10.87 -18.96 16.07
C LEU A 540 12.07 -19.16 17.01
N ILE A 541 12.36 -18.15 17.81
CA ILE A 541 13.42 -18.15 18.83
C ILE A 541 12.85 -17.77 20.20
N ASP A 542 13.58 -18.11 21.27
CA ASP A 542 13.23 -17.66 22.62
C ASP A 542 13.47 -16.14 22.73
N LEU A 543 12.73 -15.48 23.61
CA LEU A 543 12.98 -14.08 23.95
C LEU A 543 14.26 -13.93 24.79
N TYR A 544 14.54 -14.87 25.68
CA TYR A 544 15.66 -14.81 26.61
C TYR A 544 16.96 -15.31 25.95
N CYS A 545 18.04 -14.55 26.11
CA CYS A 545 19.38 -14.92 25.67
C CYS A 545 20.04 -15.84 26.72
N GLU A 546 19.72 -17.13 26.70
CA GLU A 546 20.34 -18.13 27.59
C GLU A 546 21.69 -18.68 27.10
#